data_AF-A0A3D5X6W3-F1
#
_entry.id   AF-A0A3D5X6W3-F1
#
_cell.length_a   1.000
_cell.length_b   1.000
_cell.length_c   1.000
_cell.angle_alpha   90.00
_cell.angle_beta   90.00
_cell.angle_gamma   90.00
#
_symmetry.space_group_name_H-M   'P 1'
#
loop_
_entity.id
_entity.type
_entity.pdbx_description
1 polymer ?
#
loop_
_entity_poly.entity_id
_entity_poly.type
_entity_poly.pdbx_seq_one_letter_code
_entity_poly.pdbx_strand_id
1 'polypeptide(L)' 'STTGTGVGLENIKRRLLLMYETPNLLRVNRTDSEFTVTIIFPA' A
#
# COMPACT_ATOMS: atom_id res chain seq x y z
N SER A 1 7.17 13.43 -17.50
CA SER A 1 7.19 12.30 -16.55
C SER A 1 5.90 11.52 -16.73
N THR A 2 5.98 10.22 -16.97
CA THR A 2 4.78 9.35 -17.01
C THR A 2 4.32 9.14 -15.57
N THR A 3 3.16 9.72 -15.21
CA THR A 3 2.52 9.46 -13.91
C THR A 3 2.10 8.00 -13.89
N GLY A 4 2.81 7.17 -13.13
CA GLY A 4 2.41 5.78 -12.91
C GLY A 4 1.04 5.74 -12.22
N THR A 5 0.16 4.86 -12.67
CA THR A 5 -1.23 4.73 -12.18
C THR A 5 -1.34 4.15 -10.77
N GLY A 6 -0.23 3.82 -10.11
CA GLY A 6 -0.22 3.24 -8.75
C GLY A 6 -0.59 1.76 -8.67
N VAL A 7 -0.69 1.06 -9.82
CA VAL A 7 -1.13 -0.35 -9.91
C VAL A 7 -0.35 -1.30 -9.00
N GLY A 8 0.95 -1.06 -8.79
CA GLY A 8 1.77 -1.89 -7.89
C GLY A 8 1.27 -1.89 -6.44
N LEU A 9 1.00 -0.71 -5.86
CA LEU A 9 0.52 -0.59 -4.48
C LEU A 9 -0.90 -1.12 -4.32
N GLU A 10 -1.75 -0.92 -5.34
CA GLU A 10 -3.09 -1.52 -5.37
C GLU A 10 -3.05 -3.05 -5.40
N ASN A 11 -2.13 -3.65 -6.16
CA ASN A 11 -1.96 -5.10 -6.17
C ASN A 11 -1.48 -5.64 -4.82
N ILE A 12 -0.55 -4.94 -4.16
CA ILE A 12 -0.08 -5.32 -2.81
C ILE A 12 -1.23 -5.22 -1.81
N LYS A 13 -1.99 -4.12 -1.82
CA LYS A 13 -3.16 -3.92 -0.95
C LYS A 13 -4.19 -5.03 -1.15
N ARG A 14 -4.50 -5.41 -2.39
CA ARG A 14 -5.40 -6.54 -2.71
C ARG A 14 -4.86 -7.86 -2.20
N ARG A 15 -3.56 -8.13 -2.39
CA ARG A 15 -2.94 -9.38 -1.94
C ARG A 15 -2.99 -9.52 -0.42
N LEU A 16 -2.72 -8.44 0.32
CA LEU A 16 -2.81 -8.42 1.79
C LEU A 16 -4.24 -8.66 2.27
N LEU A 17 -5.24 -8.03 1.64
CA LEU A 17 -6.64 -8.26 1.97
C LEU A 17 -7.04 -9.73 1.77
N LEU A 18 -6.59 -10.36 0.69
CA LEU A 18 -6.89 -11.78 0.42
C LEU A 18 -6.20 -12.74 1.40
N MET A 19 -5.03 -12.39 1.92
CA MET A 19 -4.27 -13.26 2.81
C MET A 19 -4.75 -13.20 4.26
N TYR A 20 -5.17 -12.01 4.71
CA TYR A 20 -5.42 -11.74 6.13
C TYR A 20 -6.86 -11.36 6.42
N GLU A 21 -7.71 -11.20 5.40
CA GLU A 21 -9.11 -10.75 5.48
C GLU A 21 -9.28 -9.44 6.28
N THR A 22 -8.19 -8.69 6.46
CA THR A 22 -8.11 -7.52 7.31
C THR A 22 -7.84 -6.29 6.44
N PRO A 23 -8.68 -5.25 6.50
CA PRO A 23 -8.44 -4.01 5.76
C PRO A 23 -7.32 -3.19 6.41
N ASN A 24 -6.82 -2.17 5.69
CA ASN A 24 -5.88 -1.17 6.20
C ASN A 24 -4.49 -1.68 6.63
N LEU A 25 -4.08 -2.85 6.11
CA LEU A 25 -2.72 -3.41 6.30
C LEU A 25 -1.64 -2.70 5.46
N LEU A 26 -2.02 -1.83 4.54
CA LEU A 26 -1.11 -0.98 3.78
C LEU A 26 -1.56 0.48 3.92
N ARG A 27 -0.64 1.34 4.34
CA ARG A 27 -0.84 2.79 4.46
C ARG A 27 0.23 3.51 3.65
N VAL A 28 -0.17 4.53 2.93
CA VAL A 28 0.72 5.38 2.13
C VAL A 28 0.64 6.79 2.70
N ASN A 29 1.78 7.36 3.04
CA ASN A 29 1.92 8.78 3.36
C ASN A 29 2.85 9.42 2.35
N ARG A 30 2.48 10.59 1.83
CA ARG A 30 3.29 11.32 0.86
C ARG A 30 3.32 12.79 1.25
N THR A 31 4.52 13.33 1.35
CA THR A 31 4.81 14.76 1.45
C THR A 31 5.53 15.20 0.17
N ASP A 32 5.95 16.47 0.12
CA ASP A 32 6.70 17.00 -1.02
C ASP A 32 8.10 16.41 -1.16
N SER A 33 8.69 15.97 -0.04
CA SER A 33 10.07 15.44 0.02
C SER A 33 10.15 13.96 0.39
N GLU A 34 9.06 13.37 0.90
CA GLU A 34 9.06 12.00 1.41
C GLU A 34 7.88 11.18 0.89
N PHE A 35 8.16 9.91 0.63
CA PHE A 35 7.16 8.91 0.32
C PHE A 35 7.35 7.71 1.24
N THR A 36 6.38 7.45 2.10
CA THR A 36 6.44 6.40 3.12
C THR A 36 5.34 5.38 2.87
N VAL A 37 5.71 4.10 2.89
CA VAL A 37 4.75 2.98 2.83
C VAL A 37 4.90 2.15 4.09
N THR A 38 3.81 2.01 4.84
CA THR A 38 3.74 1.17 6.04
C THR A 38 2.90 -0.06 5.75
N ILE A 39 3.49 -1.24 5.97
CA ILE A 39 2.79 -2.53 5.88
C ILE A 39 2.70 -3.12 7.28
N ILE A 40 1.50 -3.53 7.67
CA ILE A 40 1.20 -4.12 8.98
C ILE A 40 0.84 -5.59 8.73
N PHE A 41 1.51 -6.50 9.43
CA PHE A 41 1.18 -7.92 9.41
C PHE A 41 0.47 -8.29 10.72
N PRO A 42 -0.75 -8.87 10.67
CA PRO A 42 -1.41 -9.42 11.84
C PRO A 42 -0.59 -10.56 12.45
N ALA A 43 -0.76 -10.77 13.76
CA ALA A 43 -0.16 -11.89 14.49
C ALA A 43 -0.83 -13.23 14.14
#